data_AF-A0A016X333-F1
#
_entry.id   AF-A0A016X333-F1
#
_cell.length_a   1.000
_cell.length_b   1.000
_cell.length_c   1.000
_cell.angle_alpha   90.00
_cell.angle_beta   90.00
_cell.angle_gamma   90.00
#
_symmetry.space_group_name_H-M   'P 1'
#
loop_
_entity.id
_entity.type
_entity.pdbx_description
1 polymer ?
#
loop_
_entity_poly.entity_id
_entity_poly.type
_entity_poly.pdbx_seq_one_letter_code
_entity_poly.pdbx_strand_id
1 'polypeptide(L)'
;MDKVNEETLDVSEIITNVAWRSIGIVSTSAITRTGKSPLNEDSLRKESILEAETRDKGSIGDRGGARGTTYEDVPRKKEEEKRDSEMNSKILLNMSILICINLLNYMDRFTIAGVLTNIQAYFGISDAEGGLLQSVFIVFYMFCSPVCGFLGDRYNRKWIMVVGITIWIAAVFASTFIPPQSFLMFLLFRGIVGIGEASYVTISPTMIADMFTGRNRSRMLMLFYFAIPFGSGLGFIVGSRVAALTGRWEWGVRVSVIFGVICLAMIILFIEDPERGAAEREKGEMATTLVASSYMEDIKALLTNPSYVLATCGFTAIVFTVGTLSWWMPTTIEHSIADSLGLNSTSMLDSHVKAQTNLIFGVITCFGGIVGVALGSTLSMMLRSGYGPFKCVQTSRSDPIICGVGALIGVPAMYFSLHFIPINMIVAWELEQRVICVSILEMGGVRVPFNRCIVSVQLPSTCYFAAIQLLPEHRSAIE
;
A
#
# COMPACT_ATOMS: atom_id res chain seq x y z
N MET A 1 -10.26 28.36 -51.25
CA MET A 1 -10.81 27.05 -51.68
C MET A 1 -9.62 26.13 -51.87
N ASP A 2 -9.22 25.42 -50.81
CA ASP A 2 -9.37 23.98 -50.71
C ASP A 2 -8.92 23.53 -49.32
N LYS A 3 -9.74 22.64 -48.75
CA LYS A 3 -9.71 22.17 -47.36
C LYS A 3 -8.48 21.28 -47.14
N VAL A 4 -7.66 21.61 -46.16
CA VAL A 4 -6.73 20.67 -45.54
C VAL A 4 -7.35 20.28 -44.19
N ASN A 5 -7.57 18.98 -44.03
CA ASN A 5 -8.30 18.35 -42.94
C ASN A 5 -7.71 18.70 -41.57
N GLU A 6 -8.54 19.27 -40.70
CA GLU A 6 -8.40 19.13 -39.26
C GLU A 6 -8.69 17.66 -38.91
N GLU A 7 -7.64 16.84 -38.77
CA GLU A 7 -7.74 15.64 -37.94
C GLU A 7 -7.63 16.10 -36.48
N THR A 8 -8.77 16.52 -35.92
CA THR A 8 -8.96 16.50 -34.48
C THR A 8 -8.75 15.07 -34.00
N LEU A 9 -7.63 14.80 -33.33
CA LEU A 9 -7.44 13.59 -32.53
C LEU A 9 -8.60 13.50 -31.55
N ASP A 10 -9.61 12.68 -31.87
CA ASP A 10 -10.74 12.42 -30.99
C ASP A 10 -10.28 11.48 -29.88
N VAL A 11 -9.65 12.07 -28.86
CA VAL A 11 -9.17 11.39 -27.65
C VAL A 11 -10.31 10.60 -26.98
N SER A 12 -11.59 10.96 -27.21
CA SER A 12 -12.73 10.22 -26.66
C SER A 12 -12.93 8.83 -27.31
N GLU A 13 -12.57 8.68 -28.58
CA GLU A 13 -12.68 7.41 -29.31
C GLU A 13 -11.56 6.43 -28.89
N ILE A 14 -10.38 6.96 -28.52
CA ILE A 14 -9.29 6.21 -27.88
C ILE A 14 -9.69 5.78 -26.47
N ILE A 15 -10.28 6.68 -25.66
CA ILE A 15 -10.73 6.39 -24.29
C ILE A 15 -11.75 5.25 -24.26
N THR A 16 -12.66 5.23 -25.23
CA THR A 16 -13.72 4.21 -25.30
C THR A 16 -13.15 2.89 -25.81
N ASN A 17 -12.36 2.89 -26.88
CA ASN A 17 -11.82 1.64 -27.45
C ASN A 17 -10.75 0.96 -26.58
N VAL A 18 -9.96 1.73 -25.82
CA VAL A 18 -8.94 1.19 -24.89
C VAL A 18 -9.59 0.55 -23.66
N ALA A 19 -10.64 1.17 -23.09
CA ALA A 19 -11.35 0.61 -21.93
C ALA A 19 -12.14 -0.67 -22.28
N TRP A 20 -12.70 -0.77 -23.49
CA TRP A 20 -13.49 -1.93 -23.91
C TRP A 20 -12.63 -3.13 -24.36
N ARG A 21 -11.43 -2.90 -24.93
CA ARG A 21 -10.52 -4.00 -25.33
C ARG A 21 -9.90 -4.76 -24.16
N SER A 22 -9.86 -4.17 -22.96
CA SER A 22 -9.40 -4.83 -21.73
C SER A 22 -10.36 -5.90 -21.19
N ILE A 23 -11.58 -6.01 -21.71
CA ILE A 23 -12.62 -6.96 -21.25
C ILE A 23 -12.59 -8.28 -22.05
N GLY A 24 -11.46 -8.62 -22.69
CA GLY A 24 -11.26 -9.83 -23.50
C GLY A 24 -11.31 -11.16 -22.73
N ILE A 25 -12.46 -11.50 -22.14
CA ILE A 25 -12.84 -12.85 -21.74
C ILE A 25 -13.29 -13.55 -23.01
N VAL A 26 -12.37 -14.29 -23.63
CA VAL A 26 -12.74 -15.26 -24.66
C VAL A 26 -13.63 -16.31 -24.01
N SER A 27 -14.88 -16.32 -24.46
CA SER A 27 -15.86 -17.36 -24.23
C SER A 27 -15.37 -18.71 -24.77
N THR A 28 -15.38 -19.73 -23.92
CA THR A 28 -15.63 -21.11 -24.38
C THR A 28 -16.66 -21.74 -23.45
N SER A 29 -17.93 -21.62 -23.84
CA SER A 29 -19.00 -22.47 -23.36
C SER A 29 -18.77 -23.91 -23.83
N ALA A 30 -18.57 -24.84 -22.89
CA ALA A 30 -18.88 -26.25 -23.09
C ALA A 30 -19.33 -26.85 -21.76
N ILE A 31 -20.65 -27.00 -21.65
CA ILE A 31 -21.32 -27.80 -20.64
C ILE A 31 -21.01 -29.27 -20.93
N THR A 32 -20.40 -29.96 -19.97
CA THR A 32 -20.65 -31.39 -19.74
C THR A 32 -20.57 -31.68 -18.24
N ARG A 33 -21.73 -31.95 -17.65
CA ARG A 33 -21.88 -32.68 -16.40
C ARG A 33 -21.19 -34.04 -16.53
N THR A 34 -20.33 -34.39 -15.57
CA THR A 34 -20.27 -35.74 -14.97
C THR A 34 -19.49 -35.72 -13.65
N GLY A 35 -20.21 -36.03 -12.56
CA GLY A 35 -19.79 -36.70 -11.32
C GLY A 35 -18.43 -36.44 -10.69
N LYS A 36 -18.42 -35.75 -9.54
CA LYS A 36 -18.13 -36.33 -8.20
C LYS A 36 -18.30 -35.25 -7.12
N SER A 37 -19.03 -35.58 -6.07
CA SER A 37 -19.35 -34.73 -4.92
C SER A 37 -18.11 -34.41 -4.06
N PRO A 38 -18.04 -33.23 -3.41
CA PRO A 38 -17.29 -33.07 -2.18
C PRO A 38 -18.21 -33.38 -1.00
N LEU A 39 -18.06 -34.56 -0.43
CA LEU A 39 -18.51 -34.87 0.93
C LEU A 39 -17.47 -34.34 1.93
N ASN A 40 -17.97 -33.91 3.10
CA ASN A 40 -17.26 -33.74 4.38
C ASN A 40 -16.59 -32.40 4.75
N GLU A 41 -17.31 -31.27 4.67
CA GLU A 41 -17.11 -30.17 5.63
C GLU A 41 -18.35 -29.89 6.50
N ASP A 42 -19.56 -30.22 6.02
CA ASP A 42 -20.80 -30.05 6.79
C ASP A 42 -21.05 -31.17 7.84
N SER A 43 -20.38 -32.32 7.74
CA SER A 43 -20.49 -33.42 8.70
C SER A 43 -19.66 -33.16 9.97
N LEU A 44 -18.45 -32.62 9.83
CA LEU A 44 -17.58 -32.23 10.96
C LEU A 44 -18.14 -31.04 11.75
N ARG A 45 -18.88 -30.15 11.07
CA ARG A 45 -19.59 -29.04 11.72
C ARG A 45 -20.83 -29.50 12.49
N LYS A 46 -21.47 -30.59 12.08
CA LYS A 46 -22.62 -31.17 12.78
C LYS A 46 -22.21 -32.06 13.95
N GLU A 47 -21.09 -32.78 13.87
CA GLU A 47 -20.57 -33.57 15.00
C GLU A 47 -20.04 -32.68 16.14
N SER A 48 -19.34 -31.58 15.83
CA SER A 48 -18.88 -30.64 16.87
C SER A 48 -20.01 -29.88 17.59
N ILE A 49 -21.15 -29.66 16.92
CA ILE A 49 -22.34 -29.06 17.53
C ILE A 49 -23.11 -30.09 18.37
N LEU A 50 -23.18 -31.36 17.92
CA LEU A 50 -23.81 -32.44 18.69
C LEU A 50 -22.99 -32.87 19.92
N GLU A 51 -21.66 -32.83 19.85
CA GLU A 51 -20.78 -33.10 21.00
C GLU A 51 -20.82 -31.97 22.04
N ALA A 52 -21.03 -30.73 21.62
CA ALA A 52 -21.27 -29.60 22.53
C ALA A 52 -22.65 -29.70 23.23
N GLU A 53 -23.69 -30.17 22.54
CA GLU A 53 -25.03 -30.38 23.14
C GLU A 53 -25.14 -31.64 24.01
N THR A 54 -24.28 -32.66 23.81
CA THR A 54 -24.28 -33.87 24.65
C THR A 54 -23.42 -33.74 25.90
N ARG A 55 -22.38 -32.89 25.88
CA ARG A 55 -21.60 -32.57 27.09
C ARG A 55 -22.39 -31.76 28.13
N ASP A 56 -23.39 -31.01 27.69
CA ASP A 56 -24.27 -30.21 28.57
C ASP A 56 -25.45 -31.02 29.15
N LYS A 57 -25.68 -32.25 28.66
CA LYS A 57 -26.77 -33.14 29.13
C LYS A 57 -26.33 -34.29 30.03
N GLY A 58 -25.03 -34.36 30.36
CA GLY A 58 -24.41 -35.47 31.09
C GLY A 58 -24.31 -35.33 32.61
N SER A 59 -25.00 -34.38 33.25
CA SER A 59 -25.01 -34.26 34.71
C SER A 59 -26.38 -33.81 35.24
N ILE A 60 -27.34 -34.73 35.23
CA ILE A 60 -28.53 -34.62 36.09
C ILE A 60 -28.62 -35.92 36.89
N GLY A 61 -27.99 -35.88 38.07
CA GLY A 61 -28.21 -36.79 39.18
C GLY A 61 -28.43 -35.95 40.44
N ASP A 62 -29.70 -35.57 40.64
CA ASP A 62 -30.35 -35.35 41.94
C ASP A 62 -29.76 -34.30 42.91
N ARG A 63 -30.23 -33.05 42.78
CA ARG A 63 -30.84 -32.24 43.87
C ARG A 63 -31.27 -30.87 43.33
N GLY A 64 -32.45 -30.43 43.77
CA GLY A 64 -33.17 -29.27 43.26
C GLY A 64 -32.39 -27.95 43.24
N GLY A 65 -32.58 -27.21 42.16
CA GLY A 65 -32.09 -25.84 41.99
C GLY A 65 -32.34 -25.39 40.55
N ALA A 66 -33.46 -24.72 40.31
CA ALA A 66 -33.73 -24.07 39.04
C ALA A 66 -32.64 -23.03 38.74
N ARG A 67 -31.73 -23.34 37.80
CA ARG A 67 -30.83 -22.34 37.22
C ARG A 67 -31.48 -21.81 35.95
N GLY A 68 -32.53 -20.99 36.15
CA GLY A 68 -32.92 -20.05 35.11
C GLY A 68 -31.74 -19.12 34.85
N THR A 69 -31.53 -18.72 33.59
CA THR A 69 -30.75 -17.52 33.28
C THR A 69 -31.23 -16.43 34.23
N THR A 70 -30.38 -16.04 35.17
CA THR A 70 -30.75 -15.05 36.18
C THR A 70 -31.13 -13.77 35.43
N TYR A 71 -32.15 -13.04 35.89
CA TYR A 71 -32.57 -11.78 35.27
C TYR A 71 -31.40 -10.77 35.15
N GLU A 72 -30.31 -10.99 35.89
CA GLU A 72 -29.03 -10.26 35.86
C GLU A 72 -28.09 -10.66 34.69
N ASP A 73 -28.21 -11.85 34.10
CA ASP A 73 -27.33 -12.32 33.02
C ASP A 73 -27.70 -11.75 31.65
N VAL A 74 -28.99 -11.47 31.42
CA VAL A 74 -29.52 -10.86 30.20
C VAL A 74 -29.02 -9.42 29.98
N PRO A 75 -29.05 -8.50 30.97
CA PRO A 75 -28.46 -7.18 30.81
C PRO A 75 -26.94 -7.23 30.66
N ARG A 76 -26.24 -8.12 31.38
CA ARG A 76 -24.77 -8.28 31.26
C ARG A 76 -24.34 -8.72 29.86
N LYS A 77 -25.06 -9.68 29.25
CA LYS A 77 -24.81 -10.14 27.89
C LYS A 77 -25.12 -9.07 26.83
N LYS A 78 -26.18 -8.28 27.02
CA LYS A 78 -26.49 -7.12 26.16
C LYS A 78 -25.44 -6.01 26.28
N GLU A 79 -24.87 -5.80 27.47
CA GLU A 79 -23.79 -4.85 27.69
C GLU A 79 -22.47 -5.32 27.07
N GLU A 80 -22.17 -6.62 27.11
CA GLU A 80 -21.04 -7.24 26.39
C GLU A 80 -21.18 -7.10 24.88
N GLU A 81 -22.32 -7.49 24.30
CA GLU A 81 -22.59 -7.34 22.86
C GLU A 81 -22.51 -5.87 22.40
N LYS A 82 -23.00 -4.93 23.22
CA LYS A 82 -22.92 -3.50 22.94
C LYS A 82 -21.49 -2.97 22.99
N ARG A 83 -20.69 -3.39 23.99
CA ARG A 83 -19.26 -3.04 24.10
C ARG A 83 -18.45 -3.57 22.93
N ASP A 84 -18.71 -4.81 22.51
CA ASP A 84 -18.03 -5.42 21.37
C ASP A 84 -18.40 -4.72 20.06
N SER A 85 -19.66 -4.32 19.90
CA SER A 85 -20.11 -3.53 18.74
C SER A 85 -19.44 -2.15 18.69
N GLU A 86 -19.39 -1.43 19.83
CA GLU A 86 -18.77 -0.11 19.91
C GLU A 86 -17.25 -0.19 19.67
N MET A 87 -16.58 -1.20 20.23
CA MET A 87 -15.16 -1.46 20.01
C MET A 87 -14.84 -1.75 18.54
N ASN A 88 -15.67 -2.58 17.87
CA ASN A 88 -15.53 -2.85 16.44
C ASN A 88 -15.75 -1.60 15.58
N SER A 89 -16.72 -0.75 15.92
CA SER A 89 -16.95 0.52 15.21
C SER A 89 -15.76 1.49 15.34
N LYS A 90 -15.17 1.60 16.54
CA LYS A 90 -13.97 2.41 16.76
C LYS A 90 -12.77 1.90 15.97
N ILE A 91 -12.54 0.59 15.97
CA ILE A 91 -11.47 -0.07 15.22
C ILE A 91 -11.61 0.20 13.71
N LEU A 92 -12.83 0.07 13.17
CA LEU A 92 -13.10 0.36 11.76
C LEU A 92 -12.94 1.84 11.43
N LEU A 93 -13.32 2.75 12.32
CA LEU A 93 -13.13 4.18 12.16
C LEU A 93 -11.64 4.53 12.12
N ASN A 94 -10.85 4.07 13.09
CA ASN A 94 -9.40 4.23 13.13
C ASN A 94 -8.76 3.73 11.84
N MET A 95 -9.13 2.53 11.39
CA MET A 95 -8.62 1.94 10.15
C MET A 95 -8.95 2.82 8.94
N SER A 96 -10.19 3.30 8.84
CA SER A 96 -10.63 4.14 7.73
C SER A 96 -9.85 5.45 7.68
N ILE A 97 -9.63 6.09 8.83
CA ILE A 97 -8.85 7.33 8.90
C ILE A 97 -7.39 7.10 8.48
N LEU A 98 -6.76 6.01 8.93
CA LEU A 98 -5.41 5.65 8.49
C LEU A 98 -5.35 5.37 6.97
N ILE A 99 -6.35 4.69 6.40
CA ILE A 99 -6.39 4.50 4.95
C ILE A 99 -6.53 5.85 4.22
N CYS A 100 -7.41 6.73 4.68
CA CYS A 100 -7.62 8.06 4.08
C CYS A 100 -6.35 8.92 4.14
N ILE A 101 -5.64 8.94 5.26
CA ILE A 101 -4.38 9.69 5.38
C ILE A 101 -3.31 9.08 4.47
N ASN A 102 -3.24 7.75 4.35
CA ASN A 102 -2.28 7.10 3.44
C ASN A 102 -2.60 7.41 1.97
N LEU A 103 -3.89 7.41 1.60
CA LEU A 103 -4.32 7.83 0.27
C LEU A 103 -3.89 9.26 -0.02
N LEU A 104 -4.11 10.17 0.93
CA LEU A 104 -3.69 11.57 0.80
C LEU A 104 -2.16 11.72 0.69
N ASN A 105 -1.40 10.94 1.46
CA ASN A 105 0.06 10.94 1.42
C ASN A 105 0.59 10.63 0.02
N TYR A 106 0.07 9.57 -0.59
CA TYR A 106 0.46 9.20 -1.94
C TYR A 106 -0.12 10.17 -3.00
N MET A 107 -1.30 10.74 -2.76
CA MET A 107 -1.83 11.80 -3.62
C MET A 107 -0.89 13.01 -3.67
N ASP A 108 -0.52 13.57 -2.52
CA ASP A 108 0.36 14.75 -2.43
C ASP A 108 1.72 14.52 -3.08
N ARG A 109 2.32 13.34 -2.85
CA ARG A 109 3.61 12.96 -3.43
C ARG A 109 3.61 13.04 -4.97
N PHE A 110 2.52 12.58 -5.60
CA PHE A 110 2.38 12.54 -7.05
C PHE A 110 1.67 13.75 -7.66
N THR A 111 1.05 14.61 -6.83
CA THR A 111 0.54 15.91 -7.28
C THR A 111 1.66 16.78 -7.87
N ILE A 112 2.86 16.79 -7.26
CA ILE A 112 4.02 17.52 -7.79
C ILE A 112 4.47 16.96 -9.14
N ALA A 113 4.49 15.64 -9.30
CA ALA A 113 4.82 15.00 -10.58
C ALA A 113 3.81 15.38 -11.67
N GLY A 114 2.51 15.46 -11.32
CA GLY A 114 1.46 15.87 -12.25
C GLY A 114 1.48 17.35 -12.68
N VAL A 115 2.23 18.21 -11.98
CA VAL A 115 2.41 19.63 -12.35
C VAL A 115 3.89 19.97 -12.59
N LEU A 116 4.74 18.96 -12.80
CA LEU A 116 6.19 19.12 -12.87
C LEU A 116 6.61 20.10 -13.97
N THR A 117 6.04 19.98 -15.18
CA THR A 117 6.38 20.87 -16.30
C THR A 117 5.97 22.33 -16.04
N ASN A 118 4.91 22.55 -15.25
CA ASN A 118 4.53 23.90 -14.82
C ASN A 118 5.51 24.46 -13.78
N ILE A 119 5.96 23.64 -12.82
CA ILE A 119 6.97 24.03 -11.82
C ILE A 119 8.30 24.34 -12.52
N GLN A 120 8.70 23.53 -13.51
CA GLN A 120 9.91 23.76 -14.30
C GLN A 120 9.86 25.09 -15.04
N ALA A 121 8.73 25.38 -15.69
CA ALA A 121 8.52 26.66 -16.36
C ALA A 121 8.48 27.85 -15.38
N TYR A 122 7.93 27.67 -14.18
CA TYR A 122 7.82 28.73 -13.17
C TYR A 122 9.18 29.13 -12.56
N PHE A 123 9.99 28.15 -12.17
CA PHE A 123 11.32 28.39 -11.59
C PHE A 123 12.43 28.51 -12.64
N GLY A 124 12.17 28.18 -13.90
CA GLY A 124 13.18 28.17 -14.96
C GLY A 124 14.25 27.09 -14.75
N ILE A 125 13.86 25.94 -14.19
CA ILE A 125 14.77 24.86 -13.80
C ILE A 125 14.89 23.77 -14.86
N SER A 126 16.03 23.09 -14.87
CA SER A 126 16.34 21.95 -15.74
C SER A 126 15.67 20.65 -15.26
N ASP A 127 15.70 19.60 -16.08
CA ASP A 127 15.23 18.26 -15.69
C ASP A 127 16.07 17.68 -14.53
N ALA A 128 17.37 17.96 -14.49
CA ALA A 128 18.22 17.53 -13.37
C ALA A 128 17.73 18.11 -12.03
N GLU A 129 17.37 19.40 -12.02
CA GLU A 129 16.80 20.07 -10.84
C GLU A 129 15.37 19.62 -10.54
N GLY A 130 14.57 19.32 -11.57
CA GLY A 130 13.25 18.70 -11.43
C GLY A 130 13.32 17.34 -10.74
N GLY A 131 14.31 16.52 -11.07
CA GLY A 131 14.58 15.25 -10.38
C GLY A 131 15.08 15.45 -8.94
N LEU A 132 15.90 16.49 -8.72
CA LEU A 132 16.43 16.83 -7.41
C LEU A 132 15.32 17.11 -6.37
N LEU A 133 14.17 17.64 -6.79
CA LEU A 133 13.00 17.84 -5.93
C LEU A 133 12.54 16.54 -5.26
N GLN A 134 12.49 15.45 -6.02
CA GLN A 134 12.11 14.14 -5.50
C GLN A 134 13.23 13.51 -4.68
N SER A 135 14.49 13.68 -5.11
CA SER A 135 15.65 13.16 -4.37
C SER A 135 15.78 13.78 -2.97
N VAL A 136 15.67 15.10 -2.85
CA VAL A 136 15.76 15.78 -1.53
C VAL A 136 14.64 15.34 -0.60
N PHE A 137 13.42 15.21 -1.11
CA PHE A 137 12.31 14.64 -0.38
C PHE A 137 12.64 13.24 0.18
N ILE A 138 13.14 12.32 -0.68
CA ILE A 138 13.48 10.95 -0.28
C ILE A 138 14.64 10.91 0.73
N VAL A 139 15.66 11.76 0.58
CA VAL A 139 16.81 11.82 1.50
C VAL A 139 16.36 12.20 2.91
N PHE A 140 15.56 13.26 3.04
CA PHE A 140 15.02 13.69 4.34
C PHE A 140 14.11 12.62 4.95
N TYR A 141 13.26 12.01 4.11
CA TYR A 141 12.41 10.89 4.50
C TYR A 141 13.22 9.70 5.03
N MET A 142 14.33 9.34 4.37
CA MET A 142 15.22 8.24 4.74
C MET A 142 15.85 8.45 6.12
N PHE A 143 16.36 9.65 6.41
CA PHE A 143 16.96 9.95 7.72
C PHE A 143 15.92 10.07 8.83
N CYS A 144 14.73 10.59 8.52
CA CYS A 144 13.68 10.78 9.51
C CYS A 144 12.94 9.48 9.86
N SER A 145 12.81 8.54 8.92
CA SER A 145 12.04 7.30 9.12
C SER A 145 12.51 6.45 10.33
N PRO A 146 13.81 6.15 10.52
CA PRO A 146 14.28 5.43 11.71
C PRO A 146 14.02 6.18 13.01
N VAL A 147 14.14 7.51 13.00
CA VAL A 147 13.90 8.37 14.16
C VAL A 147 12.43 8.31 14.56
N CYS A 148 11.53 8.48 13.59
CA CYS A 148 10.09 8.38 13.82
C CYS A 148 9.66 6.98 14.29
N GLY A 149 10.24 5.92 13.73
CA GLY A 149 10.02 4.55 14.21
C GLY A 149 10.45 4.37 15.66
N PHE A 150 11.68 4.76 16.00
CA PHE A 150 12.21 4.69 17.36
C PHE A 150 11.36 5.46 18.38
N LEU A 151 10.88 6.65 18.00
CA LEU A 151 9.99 7.47 18.82
C LEU A 151 8.60 6.83 18.95
N GLY A 152 8.06 6.26 17.85
CA GLY A 152 6.76 5.59 17.83
C GLY A 152 6.69 4.37 18.75
N ASP A 153 7.81 3.67 18.93
CA ASP A 153 7.90 2.52 19.84
C ASP A 153 7.90 2.92 21.32
N ARG A 154 8.28 4.17 21.65
CA ARG A 154 8.46 4.63 23.04
C ARG A 154 7.39 5.60 23.51
N TYR A 155 7.00 6.53 22.65
CA TYR A 155 6.07 7.60 22.98
C TYR A 155 4.68 7.35 22.36
N ASN A 156 3.73 8.23 22.63
CA ASN A 156 2.38 8.11 22.11
C ASN A 156 2.37 8.31 20.58
N ARG A 157 1.92 7.28 19.84
CA ARG A 157 2.00 7.23 18.37
C ARG A 157 1.10 8.26 17.71
N LYS A 158 -0.08 8.49 18.29
CA LYS A 158 -1.05 9.49 17.80
C LYS A 158 -0.40 10.86 17.72
N TRP A 159 0.25 11.31 18.80
CA TRP A 159 0.83 12.66 18.84
C TRP A 159 2.03 12.82 17.91
N ILE A 160 2.85 11.78 17.73
CA ILE A 160 3.96 11.82 16.76
C ILE A 160 3.41 11.99 15.35
N MET A 161 2.39 11.23 14.96
CA MET A 161 1.75 11.39 13.65
C MET A 161 1.10 12.77 13.49
N VAL A 162 0.41 13.28 14.51
CA VAL A 162 -0.21 14.62 14.49
C VAL A 162 0.85 15.70 14.22
N VAL A 163 1.99 15.65 14.92
CA VAL A 163 3.08 16.61 14.72
C VAL A 163 3.65 16.50 13.31
N GLY A 164 3.94 15.28 12.83
CA GLY A 164 4.50 15.11 11.49
C GLY A 164 3.54 15.49 10.37
N ILE A 165 2.26 15.15 10.48
CA ILE A 165 1.22 15.59 9.53
C ILE A 165 1.08 17.11 9.55
N THR A 166 1.16 17.76 10.72
CA THR A 166 1.15 19.23 10.82
C THR A 166 2.34 19.85 10.10
N ILE A 167 3.55 19.32 10.30
CA ILE A 167 4.77 19.76 9.62
C ILE A 167 4.62 19.60 8.11
N TRP A 168 4.12 18.44 7.66
CA TRP A 168 3.88 18.16 6.26
C TRP A 168 2.92 19.17 5.62
N ILE A 169 1.72 19.35 6.18
CA ILE A 169 0.70 20.27 5.65
C ILE A 169 1.21 21.71 5.65
N ALA A 170 1.85 22.15 6.73
CA ALA A 170 2.39 23.50 6.84
C ALA A 170 3.51 23.73 5.80
N ALA A 171 4.39 22.75 5.59
CA ALA A 171 5.46 22.83 4.60
C ALA A 171 4.92 22.85 3.17
N VAL A 172 3.93 22.02 2.83
CA VAL A 172 3.28 22.06 1.52
C VAL A 172 2.62 23.43 1.30
N PHE A 173 1.82 23.90 2.26
CA PHE A 173 1.14 25.19 2.15
C PHE A 173 2.14 26.34 1.96
N ALA A 174 3.17 26.42 2.80
CA ALA A 174 4.21 27.44 2.72
C ALA A 174 4.98 27.37 1.39
N SER A 175 5.23 26.17 0.86
CA SER A 175 5.93 26.00 -0.42
C SER A 175 5.21 26.65 -1.60
N THR A 176 3.88 26.81 -1.52
CA THR A 176 3.06 27.41 -2.58
C THR A 176 3.10 28.94 -2.65
N PHE A 177 3.84 29.60 -1.75
CA PHE A 177 4.03 31.05 -1.74
C PHE A 177 5.45 31.48 -2.14
N ILE A 178 6.29 30.51 -2.52
CA ILE A 178 7.70 30.77 -2.81
C ILE A 178 7.83 31.44 -4.19
N PRO A 179 8.57 32.56 -4.28
CA PRO A 179 8.74 33.29 -5.53
C PRO A 179 9.68 32.54 -6.49
N PRO A 180 9.61 32.81 -7.80
CA PRO A 180 10.31 32.03 -8.82
C PRO A 180 11.84 32.14 -8.72
N GLN A 181 12.37 33.17 -8.06
CA GLN A 181 13.82 33.34 -7.86
C GLN A 181 14.38 32.45 -6.74
N SER A 182 13.52 31.80 -5.95
CA SER A 182 13.89 31.10 -4.71
C SER A 182 13.68 29.58 -4.79
N PHE A 183 14.13 28.95 -5.87
CA PHE A 183 14.06 27.50 -6.06
C PHE A 183 14.66 26.71 -4.88
N LEU A 184 15.79 27.15 -4.34
CA LEU A 184 16.44 26.46 -3.21
C LEU A 184 15.54 26.41 -1.97
N MET A 185 14.75 27.46 -1.71
CA MET A 185 13.78 27.44 -0.62
C MET A 185 12.69 26.40 -0.90
N PHE A 186 12.16 26.36 -2.14
CA PHE A 186 11.16 25.36 -2.54
C PHE A 186 11.71 23.93 -2.38
N LEU A 187 12.96 23.71 -2.75
CA LEU A 187 13.66 22.44 -2.55
C LEU A 187 13.77 22.04 -1.07
N LEU A 188 14.11 22.98 -0.19
CA LEU A 188 14.17 22.74 1.26
C LEU A 188 12.79 22.37 1.83
N PHE A 189 11.72 23.06 1.41
CA PHE A 189 10.36 22.70 1.81
C PHE A 189 9.98 21.29 1.35
N ARG A 190 10.42 20.83 0.17
CA ARG A 190 10.26 19.42 -0.24
C ARG A 190 10.96 18.44 0.70
N GLY A 191 12.15 18.80 1.20
CA GLY A 191 12.81 18.04 2.26
C GLY A 191 12.00 17.98 3.56
N ILE A 192 11.47 19.12 4.02
CA ILE A 192 10.64 19.20 5.24
C ILE A 192 9.35 18.39 5.10
N VAL A 193 8.73 18.36 3.92
CA VAL A 193 7.60 17.48 3.63
C VAL A 193 7.98 16.01 3.85
N GLY A 194 9.18 15.60 3.41
CA GLY A 194 9.72 14.26 3.66
C GLY A 194 9.85 13.90 5.15
N ILE A 195 10.20 14.86 6.01
CA ILE A 195 10.23 14.67 7.48
C ILE A 195 8.83 14.34 8.01
N GLY A 196 7.84 15.14 7.63
CA GLY A 196 6.46 14.97 8.11
C GLY A 196 5.86 13.64 7.66
N GLU A 197 6.00 13.30 6.37
CA GLU A 197 5.51 12.04 5.80
C GLU A 197 6.15 10.80 6.44
N ALA A 198 7.45 10.86 6.77
CA ALA A 198 8.17 9.75 7.38
C ALA A 198 7.54 9.31 8.72
N SER A 199 7.01 10.25 9.50
CA SER A 199 6.32 9.92 10.75
C SER A 199 5.08 9.05 10.54
N TYR A 200 4.31 9.34 9.49
CA TYR A 200 3.04 8.71 9.25
C TYR A 200 3.22 7.29 8.70
N VAL A 201 4.05 7.14 7.68
CA VAL A 201 4.25 5.87 6.98
C VAL A 201 4.97 4.84 7.85
N THR A 202 5.79 5.27 8.82
CA THR A 202 6.47 4.36 9.76
C THR A 202 5.55 3.88 10.88
N ILE A 203 4.70 4.75 11.41
CA ILE A 203 3.88 4.46 12.60
C ILE A 203 2.57 3.77 12.22
N SER A 204 1.89 4.20 11.16
CA SER A 204 0.54 3.71 10.82
C SER A 204 0.44 2.18 10.63
N PRO A 205 1.37 1.46 9.98
CA PRO A 205 1.26 0.01 9.85
C PRO A 205 1.39 -0.72 11.20
N THR A 206 2.13 -0.15 12.16
CA THR A 206 2.30 -0.73 13.49
C THR A 206 1.02 -0.62 14.31
N MET A 207 0.29 0.49 14.20
CA MET A 207 -1.03 0.64 14.83
C MET A 207 -2.05 -0.36 14.26
N ILE A 208 -2.03 -0.56 12.94
CA ILE A 208 -2.88 -1.58 12.29
C ILE A 208 -2.50 -2.98 12.78
N ALA A 209 -1.20 -3.27 12.97
CA ALA A 209 -0.75 -4.56 13.48
C ALA A 209 -1.19 -4.83 14.93
N ASP A 210 -1.34 -3.80 15.74
CA ASP A 210 -1.84 -3.90 17.12
C ASP A 210 -3.36 -4.05 17.21
N MET A 211 -4.11 -3.54 16.23
CA MET A 211 -5.58 -3.63 16.18
C MET A 211 -6.09 -4.96 15.62
N PHE A 212 -5.26 -5.68 14.84
CA PHE A 212 -5.69 -6.89 14.15
C PHE A 212 -4.64 -8.00 14.27
N THR A 213 -5.07 -9.27 14.33
CA THR A 213 -4.17 -10.45 14.36
C THR A 213 -4.42 -11.44 13.23
N GLY A 214 -3.43 -12.30 12.97
CA GLY A 214 -3.52 -13.40 12.02
C GLY A 214 -3.91 -12.95 10.61
N ARG A 215 -4.91 -13.62 10.01
CA ARG A 215 -5.37 -13.34 8.64
C ARG A 215 -6.00 -11.96 8.48
N ASN A 216 -6.65 -11.44 9.52
CA ASN A 216 -7.28 -10.12 9.49
C ASN A 216 -6.23 -9.00 9.44
N ARG A 217 -5.10 -9.15 10.15
CA ARG A 217 -3.96 -8.23 10.05
C ARG A 217 -3.46 -8.10 8.62
N SER A 218 -3.23 -9.22 7.93
CA SER A 218 -2.77 -9.21 6.54
C SER A 218 -3.78 -8.56 5.59
N ARG A 219 -5.09 -8.78 5.78
CA ARG A 219 -6.15 -8.14 4.99
C ARG A 219 -6.20 -6.63 5.18
N MET A 220 -6.09 -6.16 6.43
CA MET A 220 -6.13 -4.73 6.73
C MET A 220 -4.87 -4.02 6.22
N LEU A 221 -3.68 -4.61 6.40
CA LEU A 221 -2.45 -4.09 5.79
C LEU A 221 -2.52 -4.06 4.26
N MET A 222 -3.13 -5.06 3.62
CA MET A 222 -3.36 -5.04 2.17
C MET A 222 -4.26 -3.87 1.78
N LEU A 223 -5.37 -3.64 2.48
CA LEU A 223 -6.27 -2.50 2.21
C LEU A 223 -5.57 -1.16 2.42
N PHE A 224 -4.74 -1.05 3.46
CA PHE A 224 -3.92 0.13 3.71
C PHE A 224 -2.95 0.41 2.56
N TYR A 225 -2.25 -0.60 2.06
CA TYR A 225 -1.31 -0.43 0.94
C TYR A 225 -1.99 -0.30 -0.42
N PHE A 226 -3.25 -0.70 -0.55
CA PHE A 226 -4.05 -0.43 -1.75
C PHE A 226 -4.29 1.06 -1.98
N ALA A 227 -4.23 1.86 -0.91
CA ALA A 227 -4.29 3.32 -1.01
C ALA A 227 -3.11 3.93 -1.79
N ILE A 228 -2.00 3.20 -1.96
CA ILE A 228 -0.81 3.67 -2.67
C ILE A 228 -1.11 3.95 -4.15
N PRO A 229 -1.43 2.94 -4.98
CA PRO A 229 -1.68 3.18 -6.40
C PRO A 229 -2.87 4.10 -6.64
N PHE A 230 -3.91 3.98 -5.81
CA PHE A 230 -5.10 4.82 -5.92
C PHE A 230 -4.80 6.28 -5.58
N GLY A 231 -4.07 6.53 -4.48
CA GLY A 231 -3.60 7.86 -4.10
C GLY A 231 -2.69 8.45 -5.17
N SER A 232 -1.70 7.69 -5.66
CA SER A 232 -0.79 8.14 -6.72
C SER A 232 -1.54 8.58 -7.99
N GLY A 233 -2.50 7.75 -8.46
CA GLY A 233 -3.30 8.08 -9.63
C GLY A 233 -4.15 9.35 -9.43
N LEU A 234 -4.79 9.48 -8.26
CA LEU A 234 -5.49 10.71 -7.89
C LEU A 234 -4.55 11.93 -7.84
N GLY A 235 -3.29 11.74 -7.41
CA GLY A 235 -2.28 12.78 -7.36
C GLY A 235 -2.04 13.42 -8.72
N PHE A 236 -1.79 12.61 -9.75
CA PHE A 236 -1.63 13.08 -11.13
C PHE A 236 -2.89 13.78 -11.66
N ILE A 237 -4.07 13.20 -11.42
CA ILE A 237 -5.35 13.71 -11.90
C ILE A 237 -5.67 15.06 -11.27
N VAL A 238 -5.68 15.13 -9.94
CA VAL A 238 -6.08 16.33 -9.19
C VAL A 238 -5.07 17.45 -9.42
N GLY A 239 -3.77 17.16 -9.36
CA GLY A 239 -2.72 18.16 -9.55
C GLY A 239 -2.84 18.85 -10.90
N SER A 240 -2.85 18.07 -11.98
CA SER A 240 -2.90 18.60 -13.35
C SER A 240 -4.22 19.27 -13.70
N ARG A 241 -5.38 18.69 -13.31
CA ARG A 241 -6.70 19.24 -13.64
C ARG A 241 -6.96 20.55 -12.91
N VAL A 242 -6.64 20.64 -11.62
CA VAL A 242 -6.83 21.87 -10.85
C VAL A 242 -5.87 22.96 -11.35
N ALA A 243 -4.62 22.60 -11.68
CA ALA A 243 -3.69 23.53 -12.31
C ALA A 243 -4.21 24.08 -13.65
N ALA A 244 -4.77 23.21 -14.49
CA ALA A 244 -5.35 23.61 -15.78
C ALA A 244 -6.58 24.51 -15.63
N LEU A 245 -7.48 24.21 -14.67
CA LEU A 245 -8.68 25.01 -14.43
C LEU A 245 -8.39 26.41 -13.87
N THR A 246 -7.37 26.51 -13.01
CA THR A 246 -7.02 27.78 -12.34
C THR A 246 -5.95 28.57 -13.09
N GLY A 247 -5.32 27.97 -14.11
CA GLY A 247 -4.15 28.52 -14.81
C GLY A 247 -2.90 28.64 -13.92
N ARG A 248 -2.90 28.01 -12.74
CA ARG A 248 -1.88 28.20 -11.69
C ARG A 248 -1.56 26.88 -11.01
N TRP A 249 -0.30 26.45 -11.11
CA TRP A 249 0.14 25.17 -10.56
C TRP A 249 0.02 25.09 -9.04
N GLU A 250 0.12 26.24 -8.35
CA GLU A 250 0.06 26.31 -6.89
C GLU A 250 -1.27 25.78 -6.36
N TRP A 251 -2.38 25.99 -7.09
CA TRP A 251 -3.69 25.49 -6.70
C TRP A 251 -3.82 23.97 -6.85
N GLY A 252 -3.10 23.38 -7.81
CA GLY A 252 -3.00 21.92 -7.92
C GLY A 252 -2.45 21.28 -6.64
N VAL A 253 -1.49 21.96 -6.01
CA VAL A 253 -0.87 21.54 -4.74
C VAL A 253 -1.72 21.95 -3.52
N ARG A 254 -2.30 23.16 -3.50
CA ARG A 254 -3.09 23.64 -2.34
C ARG A 254 -4.32 22.79 -2.03
N VAL A 255 -4.87 22.08 -3.02
CA VAL A 255 -6.00 21.18 -2.78
C VAL A 255 -5.62 20.04 -1.82
N SER A 256 -4.40 19.49 -1.91
CA SER A 256 -3.93 18.46 -0.97
C SER A 256 -3.86 18.99 0.47
N VAL A 257 -3.48 20.27 0.65
CA VAL A 257 -3.45 20.94 1.96
C VAL A 257 -4.83 20.97 2.60
N ILE A 258 -5.88 21.28 1.83
CA ILE A 258 -7.26 21.33 2.35
C ILE A 258 -7.67 19.95 2.86
N PHE A 259 -7.45 18.90 2.07
CA PHE A 259 -7.71 17.52 2.49
C PHE A 259 -6.82 17.11 3.68
N GLY A 260 -5.59 17.61 3.73
CA GLY A 260 -4.65 17.43 4.85
C GLY A 260 -5.19 17.98 6.15
N VAL A 261 -5.71 19.21 6.15
CA VAL A 261 -6.29 19.82 7.36
C VAL A 261 -7.49 19.02 7.85
N ILE A 262 -8.34 18.52 6.95
CA ILE A 262 -9.46 17.64 7.30
C ILE A 262 -8.95 16.35 7.93
N CYS A 263 -7.94 15.72 7.31
CA CYS A 263 -7.31 14.51 7.84
C CYS A 263 -6.65 14.72 9.21
N LEU A 264 -5.98 15.87 9.41
CA LEU A 264 -5.37 16.28 10.68
C LEU A 264 -6.44 16.47 11.77
N ALA A 265 -7.57 17.09 11.45
CA ALA A 265 -8.70 17.19 12.38
C ALA A 265 -9.25 15.80 12.73
N MET A 266 -9.40 14.91 11.73
CA MET A 266 -9.91 13.55 11.97
C MET A 266 -8.99 12.73 12.90
N ILE A 267 -7.67 12.76 12.71
CA ILE A 267 -6.74 12.03 13.59
C ILE A 267 -6.74 12.60 15.01
N ILE A 268 -6.83 13.92 15.18
CA ILE A 268 -6.87 14.54 16.51
C ILE A 268 -8.17 14.15 17.24
N LEU A 269 -9.31 14.21 16.56
CA LEU A 269 -10.63 14.03 17.17
C LEU A 269 -11.01 12.57 17.37
N PHE A 270 -10.69 11.69 16.42
CA PHE A 270 -11.27 10.34 16.38
C PHE A 270 -10.28 9.21 16.60
N ILE A 271 -9.00 9.37 16.25
CA ILE A 271 -8.03 8.28 16.44
C ILE A 271 -7.70 8.11 17.92
N GLU A 272 -7.88 6.89 18.41
CA GLU A 272 -7.38 6.42 19.71
C GLU A 272 -6.17 5.51 19.47
N ASP A 273 -5.07 5.71 20.21
CA ASP A 273 -3.86 4.88 20.09
C ASP A 273 -4.13 3.51 20.74
N PRO A 274 -4.14 2.40 19.99
CA PRO A 274 -4.37 1.09 20.55
C PRO A 274 -3.20 0.70 21.47
N GLU A 275 -3.50 -0.08 22.51
CA GLU A 275 -2.43 -0.64 23.34
C GLU A 275 -1.51 -1.53 22.50
N ARG A 276 -0.20 -1.43 22.75
CA ARG A 276 0.81 -2.20 22.01
C ARG A 276 0.63 -3.69 22.25
N GLY A 277 0.53 -4.46 21.16
CA GLY A 277 0.27 -5.89 21.23
C GLY A 277 -1.13 -6.26 21.78
N ALA A 278 -2.08 -5.32 21.83
CA ALA A 278 -3.43 -5.57 22.35
C ALA A 278 -4.08 -6.81 21.73
N ALA A 279 -4.12 -6.88 20.39
CA ALA A 279 -4.74 -7.99 19.69
C ALA A 279 -4.03 -9.33 19.91
N GLU A 280 -2.70 -9.34 20.17
CA GLU A 280 -1.93 -10.56 20.45
C GLU A 280 -2.11 -11.05 21.89
N ARG A 281 -2.30 -10.13 22.84
CA ARG A 281 -2.70 -10.47 24.23
C ARG A 281 -4.09 -11.07 24.27
N GLU A 282 -5.03 -10.49 23.53
CA GLU A 282 -6.43 -10.95 23.49
C GLU A 282 -6.54 -12.39 22.99
N LYS A 283 -5.66 -12.81 22.07
CA LYS A 283 -5.60 -14.20 21.58
C LYS A 283 -4.75 -15.15 22.43
N GLY A 284 -4.11 -14.68 23.50
CA GLY A 284 -3.19 -15.49 24.30
C GLY A 284 -1.91 -15.91 23.55
N GLU A 285 -1.56 -15.23 22.46
CA GLU A 285 -0.39 -15.54 21.61
C GLU A 285 0.91 -14.89 22.13
N MET A 286 0.83 -13.99 23.10
CA MET A 286 2.01 -13.38 23.72
C MET A 286 2.60 -14.25 24.84
N ALA A 287 3.64 -15.01 24.51
CA ALA A 287 4.54 -15.61 25.50
C ALA A 287 5.54 -14.55 26.01
N THR A 288 5.43 -14.20 27.28
CA THR A 288 6.48 -13.54 28.12
C THR A 288 6.92 -12.12 27.75
N THR A 289 7.25 -11.36 28.79
CA THR A 289 7.79 -9.99 28.81
C THR A 289 8.77 -9.71 27.67
N LEU A 290 8.37 -8.82 26.74
CA LEU A 290 9.27 -8.18 25.78
C LEU A 290 10.36 -7.44 26.56
N VAL A 291 11.58 -8.00 26.58
CA VAL A 291 12.76 -7.31 27.09
C VAL A 291 13.16 -6.28 26.04
N ALA A 292 13.25 -5.01 26.43
CA ALA A 292 13.70 -3.95 25.53
C ALA A 292 15.16 -4.23 25.11
N SER A 293 15.36 -4.59 23.85
CA SER A 293 16.68 -4.72 23.23
C SER A 293 17.30 -3.36 22.95
N SER A 294 18.63 -3.32 22.80
CA SER A 294 19.33 -2.11 22.39
C SER A 294 19.16 -1.87 20.88
N TYR A 295 18.96 -0.60 20.48
CA TYR A 295 18.80 -0.22 19.06
C TYR A 295 19.92 -0.75 18.15
N MET A 296 21.16 -0.75 18.64
CA MET A 296 22.30 -1.23 17.86
C MET A 296 22.34 -2.77 17.73
N GLU A 297 21.80 -3.48 18.72
CA GLU A 297 21.65 -4.94 18.65
C GLU A 297 20.61 -5.32 17.59
N ASP A 298 19.49 -4.59 17.55
CA ASP A 298 18.44 -4.79 16.56
C ASP A 298 18.94 -4.52 15.13
N ILE A 299 19.65 -3.41 14.91
CA ILE A 299 20.27 -3.11 13.60
C ILE A 299 21.25 -4.22 13.20
N LYS A 300 22.12 -4.65 14.12
CA LYS A 300 23.10 -5.70 13.84
C LYS A 300 22.40 -7.02 13.49
N ALA A 301 21.33 -7.37 14.20
CA ALA A 301 20.54 -8.57 13.93
C ALA A 301 19.90 -8.52 12.54
N LEU A 302 19.31 -7.37 12.16
CA LEU A 302 18.71 -7.16 10.84
C LEU A 302 19.74 -7.26 9.71
N LEU A 303 20.91 -6.61 9.86
CA LEU A 303 21.98 -6.64 8.86
C LEU A 303 22.64 -8.02 8.71
N THR A 304 22.61 -8.85 9.76
CA THR A 304 23.14 -10.22 9.72
C THR A 304 22.18 -11.18 9.01
N ASN A 305 20.90 -10.81 8.84
CA ASN A 305 19.92 -11.64 8.16
C ASN A 305 20.01 -11.46 6.63
N PRO A 306 20.54 -12.44 5.87
CA PRO A 306 20.74 -12.30 4.43
C PRO A 306 19.42 -12.18 3.67
N SER A 307 18.33 -12.79 4.18
CA SER A 307 17.02 -12.70 3.52
C SER A 307 16.45 -11.29 3.62
N TYR A 308 16.62 -10.64 4.78
CA TYR A 308 16.21 -9.25 4.98
C TYR A 308 17.01 -8.30 4.08
N VAL A 309 18.33 -8.45 4.04
CA VAL A 309 19.20 -7.60 3.22
C VAL A 309 18.87 -7.76 1.73
N LEU A 310 18.79 -8.99 1.22
CA LEU A 310 18.47 -9.25 -0.19
C LEU A 310 17.08 -8.75 -0.58
N ALA A 311 16.07 -8.96 0.28
CA ALA A 311 14.72 -8.44 0.03
C ALA A 311 14.68 -6.91 0.03
N THR A 312 15.44 -6.26 0.92
CA THR A 312 15.55 -4.80 0.98
C THR A 312 16.23 -4.24 -0.27
N CYS A 313 17.34 -4.86 -0.71
CA CYS A 313 18.02 -4.48 -1.94
C CYS A 313 17.11 -4.64 -3.17
N GLY A 314 16.42 -5.78 -3.29
CA GLY A 314 15.48 -6.02 -4.38
C GLY A 314 14.33 -5.02 -4.40
N PHE A 315 13.72 -4.76 -3.24
CA PHE A 315 12.66 -3.77 -3.12
C PHE A 315 13.15 -2.35 -3.45
N THR A 316 14.38 -2.00 -3.08
CA THR A 316 14.98 -0.70 -3.42
C THR A 316 15.15 -0.54 -4.92
N ALA A 317 15.64 -1.57 -5.63
CA ALA A 317 15.78 -1.55 -7.09
C ALA A 317 14.43 -1.39 -7.81
N ILE A 318 13.39 -2.06 -7.31
CA ILE A 318 12.02 -1.94 -7.83
C ILE A 318 11.49 -0.53 -7.60
N VAL A 319 11.58 -0.02 -6.37
CA VAL A 319 11.10 1.34 -6.03
C VAL A 319 11.86 2.41 -6.82
N PHE A 320 13.15 2.23 -7.07
CA PHE A 320 13.93 3.12 -7.94
C PHE A 320 13.36 3.13 -9.36
N THR A 321 13.09 1.95 -9.93
CA THR A 321 12.57 1.81 -11.30
C THR A 321 11.18 2.41 -11.44
N VAL A 322 10.24 1.97 -10.58
CA VAL A 322 8.84 2.42 -10.59
C VAL A 322 8.75 3.90 -10.21
N GLY A 323 9.53 4.35 -9.23
CA GLY A 323 9.55 5.76 -8.81
C GLY A 323 10.06 6.69 -9.91
N THR A 324 11.10 6.27 -10.64
CA THR A 324 11.62 7.02 -11.81
C THR A 324 10.57 7.08 -12.91
N LEU A 325 9.92 5.95 -13.22
CA LEU A 325 8.85 5.87 -14.20
C LEU A 325 7.70 6.82 -13.84
N SER A 326 7.18 6.75 -12.62
CA SER A 326 6.06 7.58 -12.19
C SER A 326 6.40 9.08 -12.18
N TRP A 327 7.67 9.45 -11.98
CA TRP A 327 8.08 10.85 -11.98
C TRP A 327 8.22 11.43 -13.39
N TRP A 328 8.84 10.68 -14.32
CA TRP A 328 9.23 11.17 -15.64
C TRP A 328 8.31 10.73 -16.78
N MET A 329 7.42 9.76 -16.57
CA MET A 329 6.60 9.23 -17.66
C MET A 329 5.62 10.28 -18.21
N PRO A 330 4.80 10.98 -17.39
CA PRO A 330 3.89 12.01 -17.90
C PRO A 330 4.63 13.10 -18.68
N THR A 331 5.79 13.54 -18.17
CA THR A 331 6.61 14.56 -18.84
C THR A 331 7.18 14.05 -20.16
N THR A 332 7.61 12.79 -20.24
CA THR A 332 8.12 12.19 -21.47
C THR A 332 7.04 12.15 -22.56
N ILE A 333 5.80 11.81 -22.17
CA ILE A 333 4.65 11.82 -23.09
C ILE A 333 4.32 13.26 -23.51
N GLU A 334 4.33 14.22 -22.59
CA GLU A 334 4.16 15.64 -22.92
C GLU A 334 5.23 16.15 -23.90
N HIS A 335 6.49 15.73 -23.74
CA HIS A 335 7.58 16.05 -24.67
C HIS A 335 7.37 15.44 -26.06
N SER A 336 6.96 14.17 -26.13
CA SER A 336 6.66 13.49 -27.39
C SER A 336 5.50 14.17 -28.15
N ILE A 337 4.44 14.55 -27.42
CA ILE A 337 3.32 15.29 -28.01
C ILE A 337 3.77 16.68 -28.48
N ALA A 338 4.54 17.41 -27.67
CA ALA A 338 5.08 18.71 -28.06
C ALA A 338 5.93 18.64 -29.34
N ASP A 339 6.79 17.63 -29.45
CA ASP A 339 7.62 17.37 -30.64
C ASP A 339 6.76 17.07 -31.88
N SER A 340 5.74 16.22 -31.75
CA SER A 340 4.81 15.91 -32.85
C SER A 340 4.01 17.13 -33.35
N LEU A 341 3.81 18.13 -32.49
CA LEU A 341 3.15 19.39 -32.82
C LEU A 341 4.14 20.47 -33.32
N GLY A 342 5.45 20.15 -33.38
CA GLY A 342 6.51 21.09 -33.76
C GLY A 342 6.78 22.19 -32.73
N LEU A 343 6.46 21.96 -31.45
CA LEU A 343 6.66 22.91 -30.37
C LEU A 343 8.06 22.77 -29.76
N ASN A 344 8.78 23.88 -29.59
CA ASN A 344 10.12 23.89 -29.00
C ASN A 344 10.15 23.60 -27.48
N SER A 345 9.02 23.65 -26.78
CA SER A 345 8.95 23.47 -25.32
C SER A 345 7.57 22.99 -24.87
N THR A 346 7.55 22.14 -23.84
CA THR A 346 6.33 21.70 -23.14
C THR A 346 5.59 22.85 -22.45
N SER A 347 6.22 24.02 -22.26
CA SER A 347 5.55 25.22 -21.75
C SER A 347 4.51 25.80 -22.71
N MET A 348 4.68 25.59 -24.02
CA MET A 348 3.75 26.02 -25.06
C MET A 348 2.62 25.01 -25.30
N LEU A 349 2.70 23.84 -24.68
CA LEU A 349 1.68 22.81 -24.78
C LEU A 349 0.44 23.25 -23.99
N ASP A 350 -0.73 23.09 -24.62
CA ASP A 350 -1.99 23.49 -24.00
C ASP A 350 -2.23 22.78 -22.66
N SER A 351 -2.76 23.53 -21.69
CA SER A 351 -2.96 23.03 -20.33
C SER A 351 -4.00 21.90 -20.27
N HIS A 352 -4.95 21.86 -21.21
CA HIS A 352 -5.92 20.77 -21.29
C HIS A 352 -5.26 19.47 -21.74
N VAL A 353 -4.29 19.53 -22.67
CA VAL A 353 -3.53 18.36 -23.14
C VAL A 353 -2.71 17.76 -22.00
N LYS A 354 -1.99 18.60 -21.23
CA LYS A 354 -1.27 18.14 -20.03
C LYS A 354 -2.19 17.45 -19.02
N ALA A 355 -3.36 18.05 -18.77
CA ALA A 355 -4.36 17.48 -17.88
C ALA A 355 -4.98 16.17 -18.41
N GLN A 356 -5.09 16.00 -19.73
CA GLN A 356 -5.51 14.74 -20.35
C GLN A 356 -4.44 13.65 -20.22
N THR A 357 -3.16 13.97 -20.49
CA THR A 357 -2.04 13.02 -20.32
C THR A 357 -1.97 12.50 -18.89
N ASN A 358 -1.99 13.41 -17.91
CA ASN A 358 -1.97 13.06 -16.49
C ASN A 358 -3.26 12.35 -16.03
N LEU A 359 -4.40 12.65 -16.65
CA LEU A 359 -5.64 11.90 -16.40
C LEU A 359 -5.51 10.44 -16.85
N ILE A 360 -5.05 10.20 -18.08
CA ILE A 360 -4.86 8.85 -18.64
C ILE A 360 -3.85 8.08 -17.77
N PHE A 361 -2.69 8.69 -17.50
CA PHE A 361 -1.66 8.08 -16.68
C PHE A 361 -2.15 7.78 -15.25
N GLY A 362 -2.91 8.70 -14.64
CA GLY A 362 -3.50 8.51 -13.32
C GLY A 362 -4.53 7.38 -13.28
N VAL A 363 -5.40 7.29 -14.29
CA VAL A 363 -6.38 6.19 -14.41
C VAL A 363 -5.66 4.85 -14.59
N ILE A 364 -4.65 4.78 -15.45
CA ILE A 364 -3.83 3.58 -15.64
C ILE A 364 -3.13 3.19 -14.34
N THR A 365 -2.58 4.16 -13.59
CA THR A 365 -1.92 3.91 -12.31
C THR A 365 -2.89 3.32 -11.28
N CYS A 366 -4.11 3.88 -11.19
CA CYS A 366 -5.16 3.36 -10.34
C CYS A 366 -5.51 1.91 -10.74
N PHE A 367 -5.98 1.70 -11.97
CA PHE A 367 -6.43 0.39 -12.43
C PHE A 367 -5.34 -0.67 -12.42
N GLY A 368 -4.15 -0.32 -12.93
CA GLY A 368 -2.99 -1.20 -12.92
C GLY A 368 -2.58 -1.59 -11.51
N GLY A 369 -2.78 -0.69 -10.53
CA GLY A 369 -2.57 -1.03 -9.14
C GLY A 369 -3.58 -1.99 -8.55
N ILE A 370 -4.87 -1.82 -8.87
CA ILE A 370 -5.92 -2.74 -8.44
C ILE A 370 -5.65 -4.14 -8.99
N VAL A 371 -5.43 -4.22 -10.30
CA VAL A 371 -5.20 -5.46 -11.03
C VAL A 371 -3.90 -6.11 -10.55
N GLY A 372 -2.83 -5.34 -10.38
CA GLY A 372 -1.55 -5.81 -9.85
C GLY A 372 -1.68 -6.40 -8.45
N VAL A 373 -2.25 -5.70 -7.48
CA VAL A 373 -2.40 -6.24 -6.12
C VAL A 373 -3.28 -7.51 -6.13
N ALA A 374 -4.40 -7.50 -6.86
CA ALA A 374 -5.32 -8.63 -6.92
C ALA A 374 -4.68 -9.88 -7.55
N LEU A 375 -4.02 -9.73 -8.70
CA LEU A 375 -3.33 -10.81 -9.38
C LEU A 375 -2.14 -11.32 -8.57
N GLY A 376 -1.32 -10.43 -7.99
CA GLY A 376 -0.16 -10.79 -7.20
C GLY A 376 -0.54 -11.59 -5.94
N SER A 377 -1.59 -11.14 -5.24
CA SER A 377 -2.14 -11.86 -4.08
C SER A 377 -2.74 -13.21 -4.47
N THR A 378 -3.51 -13.27 -5.57
CA THR A 378 -4.17 -14.50 -6.01
C THR A 378 -3.15 -15.54 -6.46
N LEU A 379 -2.17 -15.15 -7.28
CA LEU A 379 -1.08 -16.03 -7.70
C LEU A 379 -0.27 -16.51 -6.49
N SER A 380 -0.02 -15.63 -5.51
CA SER A 380 0.71 -15.99 -4.29
C SER A 380 -0.04 -17.00 -3.44
N MET A 381 -1.35 -16.85 -3.34
CA MET A 381 -2.21 -17.84 -2.69
C MET A 381 -2.25 -19.17 -3.46
N MET A 382 -2.38 -19.13 -4.80
CA MET A 382 -2.41 -20.35 -5.63
C MET A 382 -1.11 -21.15 -5.51
N LEU A 383 0.04 -20.48 -5.57
CA LEU A 383 1.36 -21.09 -5.42
C LEU A 383 1.60 -21.64 -4.00
N ARG A 384 1.08 -20.96 -2.97
CA ARG A 384 1.19 -21.42 -1.58
C ARG A 384 0.28 -22.61 -1.26
N SER A 385 -0.94 -22.61 -1.80
CA SER A 385 -1.95 -23.64 -1.57
C SER A 385 -1.86 -24.82 -2.55
N GLY A 386 -1.00 -24.74 -3.58
CA GLY A 386 -0.88 -25.76 -4.62
C GLY A 386 -2.15 -25.88 -5.49
N TYR A 387 -2.92 -24.81 -5.61
CA TYR A 387 -4.18 -24.80 -6.37
C TYR A 387 -3.94 -24.38 -7.83
N GLY A 388 -4.59 -25.07 -8.77
CA GLY A 388 -4.47 -24.80 -10.21
C GLY A 388 -3.13 -25.27 -10.82
N PRO A 389 -2.46 -24.47 -11.69
CA PRO A 389 -1.27 -24.90 -12.42
C PRO A 389 -0.04 -25.13 -11.54
N PHE A 390 -0.07 -24.67 -10.28
CA PHE A 390 1.06 -24.71 -9.36
C PHE A 390 1.06 -25.91 -8.40
N LYS A 391 0.24 -26.94 -8.65
CA LYS A 391 0.13 -28.14 -7.81
C LYS A 391 1.46 -28.86 -7.58
N CYS A 392 2.38 -28.78 -8.55
CA CYS A 392 3.70 -29.43 -8.48
C CYS A 392 4.81 -28.57 -7.87
N VAL A 393 4.56 -27.28 -7.59
CA VAL A 393 5.60 -26.30 -7.19
C VAL A 393 5.22 -25.58 -5.88
N GLN A 394 4.45 -26.25 -5.03
CA GLN A 394 3.99 -25.67 -3.78
C GLN A 394 5.17 -25.24 -2.90
N THR A 395 5.19 -23.97 -2.49
CA THR A 395 6.26 -23.44 -1.65
C THR A 395 5.74 -22.44 -0.64
N SER A 396 6.37 -22.42 0.55
CA SER A 396 6.15 -21.38 1.55
C SER A 396 6.72 -20.02 1.11
N ARG A 397 7.66 -20.01 0.15
CA ARG A 397 8.30 -18.82 -0.44
C ARG A 397 7.54 -18.27 -1.65
N SER A 398 6.21 -18.43 -1.67
CA SER A 398 5.34 -18.01 -2.78
C SER A 398 5.51 -16.53 -3.15
N ASP A 399 5.46 -15.65 -2.14
CA ASP A 399 5.35 -14.21 -2.37
C ASP A 399 6.64 -13.62 -2.99
N PRO A 400 7.85 -13.91 -2.47
CA PRO A 400 9.10 -13.45 -3.10
C PRO A 400 9.33 -13.97 -4.52
N ILE A 401 8.92 -15.22 -4.82
CA ILE A 401 9.10 -15.80 -6.16
C ILE A 401 8.22 -15.08 -7.17
N ILE A 402 6.96 -14.83 -6.84
CA ILE A 402 6.04 -14.12 -7.73
C ILE A 402 6.50 -12.69 -7.97
N CYS A 403 7.04 -12.03 -6.94
CA CYS A 403 7.63 -10.70 -7.10
C CYS A 403 8.87 -10.75 -8.00
N GLY A 404 9.75 -11.74 -7.83
CA GLY A 404 10.93 -11.90 -8.68
C GLY A 404 10.59 -12.17 -10.15
N VAL A 405 9.59 -13.02 -10.41
CA VAL A 405 9.08 -13.28 -11.78
C VAL A 405 8.41 -12.04 -12.36
N GLY A 406 7.64 -11.31 -11.54
CA GLY A 406 7.08 -10.01 -11.90
C GLY A 406 8.16 -9.05 -12.38
N ALA A 407 9.21 -8.87 -11.59
CA ALA A 407 10.31 -7.96 -11.92
C ALA A 407 11.04 -8.36 -13.22
N LEU A 408 11.25 -9.66 -13.44
CA LEU A 408 11.87 -10.18 -14.67
C LEU A 408 11.04 -9.90 -15.93
N ILE A 409 9.71 -9.81 -15.81
CA ILE A 409 8.81 -9.47 -16.92
C ILE A 409 8.65 -7.96 -17.06
N GLY A 410 8.56 -7.24 -15.93
CA GLY A 410 8.31 -5.80 -15.88
C GLY A 410 9.47 -4.99 -16.45
N VAL A 411 10.72 -5.34 -16.14
CA VAL A 411 11.90 -4.58 -16.57
C VAL A 411 12.06 -4.55 -18.11
N PRO A 412 12.03 -5.68 -18.84
CA PRO A 412 12.06 -5.66 -20.30
C PRO A 412 10.87 -4.93 -20.90
N ALA A 413 9.67 -5.12 -20.36
CA ALA A 413 8.47 -4.43 -20.84
C ALA A 413 8.61 -2.90 -20.71
N MET A 414 9.23 -2.42 -19.61
CA MET A 414 9.50 -1.00 -19.41
C MET A 414 10.49 -0.48 -20.46
N TYR A 415 11.58 -1.20 -20.70
CA TYR A 415 12.55 -0.84 -21.74
C TYR A 415 11.90 -0.71 -23.12
N PHE A 416 11.06 -1.68 -23.51
CA PHE A 416 10.35 -1.61 -24.78
C PHE A 416 9.34 -0.46 -24.81
N SER A 417 8.59 -0.21 -23.73
CA SER A 417 7.63 0.89 -23.67
C SER A 417 8.28 2.23 -24.01
N LEU A 418 9.43 2.55 -23.39
CA LEU A 418 10.19 3.77 -23.62
C LEU A 418 10.69 3.89 -25.07
N HIS A 419 11.08 2.77 -25.68
CA HIS A 419 11.57 2.76 -27.06
C HIS A 419 10.44 3.00 -28.08
N PHE A 420 9.20 2.61 -27.76
CA PHE A 420 8.04 2.77 -28.64
C PHE A 420 7.35 4.14 -28.52
N ILE A 421 7.61 4.94 -27.48
CA ILE A 421 7.04 6.30 -27.30
C ILE A 421 7.16 7.17 -28.58
N PRO A 422 8.33 7.29 -29.23
CA PRO A 422 8.46 8.12 -30.43
C PRO A 422 7.92 7.46 -31.72
N ILE A 423 7.66 6.15 -31.71
CA ILE A 423 7.27 5.39 -32.92
C ILE A 423 5.76 5.19 -32.97
N ASN A 424 5.16 4.74 -31.87
CA ASN A 424 3.75 4.43 -31.77
C ASN A 424 3.27 4.61 -30.32
N MET A 425 2.61 5.74 -30.08
CA MET A 425 2.06 6.10 -28.77
C MET A 425 1.06 5.06 -28.23
N ILE A 426 0.28 4.40 -29.10
CA ILE A 426 -0.70 3.39 -28.68
C ILE A 426 0.01 2.16 -28.11
N VAL A 427 1.07 1.69 -28.77
CA VAL A 427 1.87 0.55 -28.29
C VAL A 427 2.63 0.90 -27.01
N ALA A 428 3.10 2.14 -26.88
CA ALA A 428 3.72 2.64 -25.66
C ALA A 428 2.75 2.57 -24.47
N TRP A 429 1.54 3.12 -24.61
CA TRP A 429 0.50 3.06 -23.56
C TRP A 429 0.10 1.63 -23.19
N GLU A 430 -0.02 0.73 -24.16
CA GLU A 430 -0.35 -0.68 -23.91
C GLU A 430 0.76 -1.43 -23.14
N LEU A 431 2.03 -1.16 -23.49
CA LEU A 431 3.17 -1.71 -22.75
C LEU A 431 3.28 -1.07 -21.36
N GLU A 432 2.99 0.21 -21.21
CA GLU A 432 2.96 0.91 -19.93
C GLU A 432 1.88 0.37 -18.99
N GLN A 433 0.67 0.11 -19.48
CA GLN A 433 -0.36 -0.55 -18.68
C GLN A 433 0.13 -1.90 -18.16
N ARG A 434 0.80 -2.69 -19.00
CA ARG A 434 1.38 -3.98 -18.60
C ARG A 434 2.50 -3.82 -17.58
N VAL A 435 3.38 -2.84 -17.75
CA VAL A 435 4.47 -2.53 -16.81
C VAL A 435 3.89 -2.12 -15.46
N ILE A 436 2.94 -1.18 -15.43
CA ILE A 436 2.32 -0.70 -14.20
C ILE A 436 1.55 -1.84 -13.50
N CYS A 437 0.80 -2.65 -14.25
CA CYS A 437 0.14 -3.84 -13.70
C CYS A 437 1.17 -4.80 -13.08
N VAL A 438 2.26 -5.09 -13.80
CA VAL A 438 3.29 -6.05 -13.37
C VAL A 438 4.09 -5.52 -12.18
N SER A 439 4.51 -4.26 -12.21
CA SER A 439 5.22 -3.60 -11.11
C SER A 439 4.39 -3.48 -9.85
N ILE A 440 3.04 -3.45 -9.94
CA ILE A 440 2.17 -3.40 -8.77
C ILE A 440 1.77 -4.82 -8.28
N LEU A 441 1.91 -5.88 -9.11
CA LEU A 441 1.95 -7.27 -8.62
C LEU A 441 3.00 -7.41 -7.50
N GLU A 442 4.10 -6.66 -7.61
CA GLU A 442 5.27 -6.75 -6.74
C GLU A 442 5.05 -6.08 -5.38
N MET A 443 4.32 -4.96 -5.30
CA MET A 443 4.11 -4.26 -4.03
C MET A 443 3.18 -5.01 -3.07
N GLY A 444 2.18 -5.73 -3.60
CA GLY A 444 1.29 -6.57 -2.80
C GLY A 444 1.97 -7.83 -2.23
N GLY A 445 2.95 -8.38 -2.97
CA GLY A 445 3.68 -9.59 -2.58
C GLY A 445 4.90 -9.36 -1.69
N VAL A 446 5.57 -8.19 -1.73
CA VAL A 446 6.80 -7.93 -0.94
C VAL A 446 6.54 -7.42 0.48
N ARG A 447 5.41 -6.75 0.76
CA ARG A 447 5.17 -6.18 2.11
C ARG A 447 4.58 -7.16 3.14
N VAL A 448 3.90 -8.21 2.70
CA VAL A 448 3.45 -9.32 3.56
C VAL A 448 4.63 -10.16 4.12
N PRO A 449 5.70 -10.49 3.34
CA PRO A 449 6.87 -11.18 3.85
C PRO A 449 7.81 -10.31 4.69
N PHE A 450 7.77 -8.97 4.61
CA PHE A 450 8.52 -8.13 5.55
C PHE A 450 8.05 -8.36 7.00
N ASN A 451 6.73 -8.39 7.24
CA ASN A 451 6.18 -8.74 8.55
C ASN A 451 6.47 -10.20 8.94
N ARG A 452 6.54 -11.15 8.00
CA ARG A 452 6.94 -12.54 8.32
C ARG A 452 8.43 -12.69 8.59
N CYS A 453 9.30 -11.92 7.92
CA CYS A 453 10.73 -11.91 8.19
C CYS A 453 11.02 -11.30 9.57
N ILE A 454 10.32 -10.22 9.95
CA ILE A 454 10.40 -9.63 11.29
C ILE A 454 9.88 -10.63 12.35
N VAL A 455 8.74 -11.29 12.10
CA VAL A 455 8.23 -12.35 13.01
C VAL A 455 9.21 -13.54 13.12
N SER A 456 9.92 -13.89 12.04
CA SER A 456 10.98 -14.92 12.09
C SER A 456 12.25 -14.49 12.82
N VAL A 457 12.47 -13.18 13.01
CA VAL A 457 13.55 -12.61 13.85
C VAL A 457 13.11 -12.50 15.32
N GLN A 458 11.81 -12.48 15.61
CA GLN A 458 11.25 -12.57 16.97
C GLN A 458 11.22 -14.02 17.53
N LEU A 459 11.11 -15.01 16.64
CA LEU A 459 11.06 -16.45 16.98
C LEU A 459 12.39 -17.20 17.23
N PRO A 460 13.63 -16.69 17.00
CA PRO A 460 14.84 -17.51 17.20
C PRO A 460 15.17 -17.76 18.67
N SER A 461 14.69 -16.93 19.61
CA SER A 461 15.09 -17.02 21.02
C SER A 461 14.17 -17.87 21.89
N THR A 462 12.88 -17.99 21.58
CA THR A 462 11.92 -18.78 22.38
C THR A 462 11.76 -20.21 21.90
N CYS A 463 11.86 -20.50 20.60
CA CYS A 463 11.79 -21.87 20.11
C CYS A 463 13.03 -22.71 20.45
N TYR A 464 14.21 -22.10 20.59
CA TYR A 464 15.42 -22.83 21.02
C TYR A 464 15.38 -23.22 22.50
N PHE A 465 14.83 -22.37 23.37
CA PHE A 465 14.72 -22.67 24.81
C PHE A 465 13.52 -23.58 25.14
N ALA A 466 12.38 -23.42 24.46
CA ALA A 466 11.21 -24.29 24.66
C ALA A 466 11.44 -25.71 24.12
N ALA A 467 12.20 -25.88 23.03
CA ALA A 467 12.55 -27.20 22.51
C ALA A 467 13.55 -27.96 23.40
N ILE A 468 14.36 -27.27 24.21
CA ILE A 468 15.30 -27.89 25.16
C ILE A 468 14.62 -28.24 26.49
N GLN A 469 13.53 -27.58 26.87
CA GLN A 469 12.82 -27.86 28.13
C GLN A 469 11.65 -28.86 28.02
N LEU A 470 11.23 -29.22 26.80
CA LEU A 470 10.08 -30.13 26.55
C LEU A 470 10.47 -31.57 26.16
N LEU A 471 11.72 -32.00 26.41
CA LEU A 471 12.11 -33.40 26.30
C LEU A 471 12.31 -34.05 27.70
N PRO A 472 11.23 -34.43 28.41
CA PRO A 472 11.33 -35.47 29.41
C PRO A 472 11.45 -36.83 28.69
N GLU A 473 12.32 -37.68 29.21
CA GLU A 473 12.53 -39.10 28.83
C GLU A 473 13.32 -39.40 27.55
N HIS A 474 14.66 -39.44 27.69
CA HIS A 474 15.47 -40.60 27.26
C HIS A 474 16.87 -40.48 27.88
N ARG A 475 16.97 -40.81 29.18
CA ARG A 475 18.25 -41.02 29.86
C ARG A 475 18.44 -42.53 30.05
N SER A 476 18.72 -43.25 28.96
CA SER A 476 19.26 -44.61 28.98
C SER A 476 19.56 -45.08 27.55
N ALA A 477 20.84 -45.00 27.17
CA ALA A 477 21.53 -45.75 26.10
C ALA A 477 22.56 -44.82 25.46
N ILE A 478 23.78 -44.85 25.99
CA ILE A 478 25.06 -44.96 25.29
C ILE A 478 26.09 -45.05 26.43
N GLU A 479 26.61 -46.27 26.57
CA GLU A 479 27.87 -46.58 27.25
C GLU A 479 29.04 -45.80 26.63
#